data_AF-A0A931SK33-F1
#
_entry.id   AF-A0A931SK33-F1
#
_cell.length_a   1.000
_cell.length_b   1.000
_cell.length_c   1.000
_cell.angle_alpha   90.00
_cell.angle_beta   90.00
_cell.angle_gamma   90.00
#
_symmetry.space_group_name_H-M   'P 1'
#
loop_
_entity.id
_entity.type
_entity.pdbx_description
1 polymer ?
#
loop_
_entity_poly.entity_id
_entity_poly.type
_entity_poly.pdbx_seq_one_letter_code
_entity_poly.pdbx_strand_id
1 'polypeptide(L)' 'MKALPVDVFLGAHGAFCGLAEKYPRLAQGGSNPFIDPGGYKAYVDRMEAAFNVRLEEQRKAAK' A
#
# COMPACT_ATOMS: atom_id res chain seq x y z
N MET A 1 13.41 -0.19 -2.64
CA MET A 1 12.08 0.29 -2.19
C MET A 1 11.78 -0.08 -0.75
N LYS A 2 11.82 -1.35 -0.33
CA LYS A 2 11.43 -1.76 1.04
C LYS A 2 12.26 -1.21 2.22
N ALA A 3 13.42 -0.60 1.96
CA ALA A 3 14.32 -0.06 2.98
C ALA A 3 14.11 1.42 3.29
N LEU A 4 13.12 2.08 2.67
CA LEU A 4 12.85 3.49 2.92
C LEU A 4 12.21 3.65 4.32
N PRO A 5 12.72 4.56 5.17
CA PRO A 5 12.02 4.95 6.38
C PRO A 5 10.81 5.80 5.98
N VAL A 6 9.61 5.25 6.13
CA VAL A 6 8.36 5.93 5.76
C VAL A 6 7.45 5.95 6.97
N ASP A 7 7.22 7.13 7.54
CA ASP A 7 6.25 7.30 8.63
C ASP A 7 4.82 7.51 8.11
N VAL A 8 4.69 8.17 6.95
CA VAL A 8 3.40 8.47 6.31
C VAL A 8 3.45 8.03 4.86
N PHE A 9 2.65 7.02 4.52
CA PHE A 9 2.53 6.52 3.17
C PHE A 9 1.32 7.14 2.44
N LEU A 10 1.55 7.70 1.26
CA LEU A 10 0.54 8.24 0.36
C LEU A 10 0.73 7.69 -1.06
N GLY A 11 -0.28 7.90 -1.92
CA GLY A 11 -0.21 7.47 -3.31
C GLY A 11 -1.18 8.26 -4.19
N ALA A 12 -1.08 8.04 -5.51
CA ALA A 12 -1.93 8.69 -6.50
C ALA A 12 -3.43 8.36 -6.35
N HIS A 13 -3.74 7.23 -5.71
CA HIS A 13 -5.11 6.81 -5.43
C HIS A 13 -5.26 6.53 -3.93
N GLY A 14 -6.38 6.96 -3.34
CA GLY A 14 -6.64 6.81 -1.90
C GLY A 14 -6.64 5.35 -1.43
N ALA A 15 -6.92 4.40 -2.32
CA ALA A 15 -6.84 2.96 -2.02
C ALA A 15 -5.42 2.50 -1.66
N PHE A 16 -4.37 3.23 -2.07
CA PHE A 16 -2.99 2.84 -1.76
C PHE A 16 -2.69 3.01 -0.28
N CYS A 17 -3.19 4.10 0.32
CA CYS A 17 -2.91 4.45 1.71
C CYS A 17 -4.05 4.14 2.69
N GLY A 18 -5.15 3.53 2.24
CA GLY A 18 -6.33 3.26 3.09
C GLY A 18 -7.12 4.53 3.43
N LEU A 19 -7.26 5.43 2.45
CA LEU A 19 -7.91 6.73 2.64
C LEU A 19 -9.33 6.58 3.18
N ALA A 20 -10.10 5.60 2.68
CA ALA A 20 -11.47 5.36 3.09
C ALA A 20 -11.60 4.97 4.58
N GLU A 21 -10.65 4.19 5.11
CA GLU A 21 -10.67 3.81 6.53
C GLU A 21 -10.02 4.88 7.44
N LYS A 22 -8.95 5.55 6.97
CA LYS A 22 -8.17 6.49 7.78
C LYS A 22 -8.81 7.87 7.86
N TYR A 23 -9.47 8.34 6.80
CA TYR A 23 -10.05 9.68 6.77
C TYR A 23 -11.16 9.90 7.81
N PRO A 24 -12.14 8.99 8.01
CA PRO A 24 -13.15 9.15 9.05
C PRO A 24 -12.57 9.17 10.47
N ARG A 25 -11.44 8.50 10.69
CA ARG A 25 -10.76 8.46 12.00
C ARG A 25 -10.10 9.78 12.36
N LEU A 26 -9.72 10.61 11.37
CA LEU A 26 -9.25 11.97 11.64
C LEU A 26 -10.34 12.82 12.30
N ALA A 27 -11.59 12.69 11.86
CA ALA A 27 -12.72 13.43 12.40
C ALA A 27 -13.09 13.02 13.84
N GLN A 28 -12.66 11.83 14.27
CA GLN A 28 -12.86 11.34 15.65
C GLN A 28 -11.82 11.92 16.63
N GLY A 29 -10.77 12.60 16.13
CA GLY A 29 -9.67 13.11 16.93
C GLY A 29 -8.68 12.01 17.37
N GLY A 30 -7.69 12.40 18.17
CA GLY A 30 -6.65 11.49 18.67
C GLY A 30 -5.42 11.39 17.76
N SER A 31 -4.73 10.25 17.79
CA SER A 31 -3.50 10.01 17.02
C SER A 31 -3.78 10.05 15.51
N ASN A 32 -2.92 10.72 14.74
CA ASN A 32 -3.07 10.81 13.29
C ASN A 32 -3.01 9.38 12.65
N PRO A 33 -4.10 8.88 12.04
CA PRO A 33 -4.19 7.53 11.50
C PRO A 33 -3.31 7.33 10.25
N PHE A 34 -2.76 8.39 9.66
CA PHE A 34 -1.84 8.32 8.53
C PHE A 34 -0.39 8.07 8.95
N ILE A 35 -0.06 8.23 10.24
CA ILE A 35 1.23 7.81 10.77
C ILE A 35 1.19 6.29 10.92
N ASP A 36 1.80 5.60 9.96
CA ASP A 36 1.76 4.15 9.79
C ASP A 36 3.08 3.68 9.18
N PRO A 37 4.12 3.44 10.01
CA PRO A 37 5.44 3.05 9.53
C PRO A 37 5.48 1.72 8.77
N GLY A 38 4.47 0.86 8.99
CA GLY A 38 4.36 -0.43 8.33
C GLY A 38 3.61 -0.39 7.00
N GLY A 39 2.77 0.62 6.78
CA GLY A 39 1.83 0.69 5.66
C GLY A 39 2.50 0.65 4.29
N TYR A 40 3.61 1.36 4.12
CA TYR A 40 4.37 1.37 2.87
C TYR A 40 4.94 -0.02 2.54
N LYS A 41 5.60 -0.65 3.52
CA LYS A 41 6.20 -1.98 3.31
C LYS A 41 5.12 -3.01 2.97
N ALA A 42 4.00 -3.00 3.69
CA ALA A 42 2.87 -3.90 3.43
C ALA A 42 2.26 -3.71 2.03
N TYR A 43 2.20 -2.46 1.54
CA TYR A 43 1.77 -2.19 0.17
C TYR A 43 2.74 -2.75 -0.86
N VAL A 44 4.05 -2.48 -0.72
CA VAL A 44 5.08 -2.98 -1.64
C VAL A 44 5.10 -4.51 -1.69
N ASP A 45 5.02 -5.18 -0.53
CA ASP A 45 4.97 -6.64 -0.45
C ASP A 45 3.77 -7.22 -1.22
N ARG A 46 2.58 -6.60 -1.09
CA ARG A 46 1.38 -7.01 -1.83
C ARG A 46 1.51 -6.79 -3.34
N MET A 47 2.04 -5.64 -3.76
CA MET A 47 2.19 -5.32 -5.18
C MET A 47 3.22 -6.24 -5.86
N GLU A 48 4.32 -6.55 -5.17
CA GLU A 48 5.32 -7.50 -5.66
C GLU A 48 4.73 -8.91 -5.85
N ALA A 49 3.97 -9.39 -4.87
CA ALA A 49 3.29 -10.68 -4.98
C ALA A 49 2.31 -10.70 -6.16
N ALA A 50 1.46 -9.67 -6.29
CA ALA A 50 0.51 -9.56 -7.40
C ALA A 50 1.20 -9.50 -8.76
N PHE A 51 2.31 -8.75 -8.86
CA PHE A 51 3.10 -8.67 -10.08
C PHE A 51 3.67 -10.04 -10.49
N ASN A 52 4.26 -10.77 -9.56
CA ASN A 52 4.85 -12.07 -9.86
C ASN A 52 3.81 -13.09 -10.35
N VAL A 53 2.63 -13.14 -9.72
CA VAL A 53 1.50 -13.96 -10.19
C VAL A 53 1.12 -13.58 -11.62
N ARG A 54 0.93 -12.29 -11.89
CA ARG A 54 0.53 -11.82 -13.22
C ARG A 54 1.60 -12.10 -14.29
N LEU A 55 2.87 -11.99 -13.93
CA LEU A 55 3.99 -12.26 -14.82
C LEU A 55 4.01 -13.74 -15.23
N GLU A 56 3.75 -14.66 -14.30
CA GLU A 56 3.67 -16.10 -14.61
C GLU A 56 2.49 -16.43 -15.53
N GLU A 57 1.32 -15.82 -15.29
CA GLU A 57 0.15 -15.96 -16.18
C GLU A 57 0.49 -15.52 -17.61
N GLN A 58 1.11 -14.35 -17.76
CA GLN A 58 1.49 -13.81 -19.06
C GLN A 58 2.54 -14.68 -19.76
N ARG A 59 3.53 -15.20 -19.04
CA ARG A 59 4.55 -16.11 -19.59
C ARG A 59 3.94 -17.41 -20.09
N LYS A 60 2.94 -17.96 -19.41
CA LYS A 60 2.22 -19.16 -19.85
C LYS A 60 1.37 -18.89 -21.09
N ALA A 61 0.71 -17.73 -21.15
CA ALA A 61 -0.14 -17.36 -22.28
C ALA A 61 0.64 -16.97 -23.55
N ALA A 62 1.89 -16.52 -23.41
CA ALA A 62 2.77 -16.15 -24.52
C ALA A 62 3.50 -17.34 -25.16
N LYS A 63 3.27 -18.57 -24.67
CA LYS A 63 3.86 -19.80 -25.16
C LYS A 63 2.82 -20.62 -25.92
#